data_AF-A0A357YSI2-F1
#
_entry.id   AF-A0A357YSI2-F1
#
_cell.length_a   1.000
_cell.length_b   1.000
_cell.length_c   1.000
_cell.angle_alpha   90.00
_cell.angle_beta   90.00
_cell.angle_gamma   90.00
#
_symmetry.space_group_name_H-M   'P 1'
#
loop_
_entity.id
_entity.type
_entity.pdbx_description
1 polymer ?
#
loop_
_entity_poly.entity_id
_entity_poly.type
_entity_poly.pdbx_seq_one_letter_code
_entity_poly.pdbx_strand_id
1 'polypeptide(L)'
;MDEVAAEYKKGRRLYVGTTHLDAKRPVVWDIGIIASSGRPEALDLIHKIILASASIPAAFPPVLIEVEANGKTYDEMHVDGGTISQVFLYPTGLRWKQILTKFEVPGKPKAYVVRNSFLEPDWETVKPKILPIAGISINSLIRTQGIGDMYRIYLDCQRDGIDFNLAYIPEDFDVRPEEEFDPVYMSKLFDLGYNLAKDGYPWEKAPPGFE
;
A
#
# COMPACT_ATOMS: atom_id res chain seq x y z
N MET A 1 10.14 -6.68 17.08
CA MET A 1 8.72 -6.65 17.53
C MET A 1 8.52 -5.67 18.67
N ASP A 2 9.39 -5.67 19.68
CA ASP A 2 9.23 -4.82 20.88
C ASP A 2 9.12 -3.33 20.57
N GLU A 3 9.90 -2.82 19.62
CA GLU A 3 9.81 -1.42 19.18
C GLU A 3 8.45 -1.10 18.54
N VAL A 4 7.94 -1.99 17.67
CA VAL A 4 6.62 -1.84 17.05
C VAL A 4 5.52 -1.85 18.12
N ALA A 5 5.62 -2.75 19.10
CA ALA A 5 4.68 -2.81 20.22
C ALA A 5 4.77 -1.56 21.13
N ALA A 6 5.97 -1.05 21.36
CA ALA A 6 6.20 0.17 22.14
C ALA A 6 5.59 1.40 21.45
N GLU A 7 5.77 1.55 20.14
CA GLU A 7 5.15 2.63 19.36
C GLU A 7 3.63 2.47 19.26
N TYR A 8 3.12 1.24 19.15
CA TYR A 8 1.69 0.96 19.19
C TYR A 8 1.03 1.46 20.49
N LYS A 9 1.69 1.23 21.63
CA LYS A 9 1.26 1.72 22.95
C LYS A 9 1.26 3.25 23.06
N LYS A 10 2.09 3.95 22.28
CA LYS A 10 2.08 5.42 22.17
C LYS A 10 0.97 5.96 21.27
N GLY A 11 0.16 5.08 20.66
CA GLY A 11 -0.93 5.45 19.77
C GLY A 11 -0.57 5.42 18.29
N ARG A 12 0.68 5.06 17.91
CA ARG A 12 1.01 4.84 16.49
C ARG A 12 0.32 3.57 15.99
N ARG A 13 0.01 3.53 14.70
CA ARG A 13 -0.62 2.38 14.05
C ARG A 13 0.20 2.02 12.83
N LEU A 14 0.38 0.71 12.61
CA LEU A 14 1.06 0.18 11.45
C LEU A 14 0.13 -0.85 10.82
N TYR A 15 -0.34 -0.54 9.63
CA TYR A 15 -1.24 -1.38 8.88
C TYR A 15 -0.55 -1.93 7.64
N VAL A 16 -0.80 -3.21 7.34
CA VAL A 16 -0.35 -3.87 6.11
C VAL A 16 -1.57 -4.45 5.41
N GLY A 17 -1.68 -4.26 4.10
CA GLY A 17 -2.79 -4.74 3.29
C GLY A 17 -2.41 -5.99 2.50
N THR A 18 -3.24 -7.03 2.54
CA THR A 18 -3.14 -8.19 1.65
C THR A 18 -4.47 -8.40 0.91
N THR A 19 -4.45 -9.22 -0.12
CA THR A 19 -5.66 -9.67 -0.82
C THR A 19 -5.95 -11.11 -0.40
N HIS A 20 -7.09 -11.37 0.24
CA HIS A 20 -7.58 -12.73 0.45
C HIS A 20 -8.23 -13.19 -0.85
N LEU A 21 -7.55 -14.10 -1.56
CA LEU A 21 -7.88 -14.49 -2.92
C LEU A 21 -9.19 -15.30 -3.01
N ASP A 22 -9.37 -16.28 -2.12
CA ASP A 22 -10.59 -17.11 -2.09
C ASP A 22 -11.85 -16.26 -1.80
N ALA A 23 -11.74 -15.34 -0.85
CA ALA A 23 -12.82 -14.41 -0.49
C ALA A 23 -12.90 -13.16 -1.38
N LYS A 24 -11.95 -12.96 -2.32
CA LYS A 24 -11.88 -11.83 -3.27
C LYS A 24 -12.02 -10.46 -2.59
N ARG A 25 -11.36 -10.27 -1.44
CA ARG A 25 -11.51 -9.06 -0.62
C ARG A 25 -10.16 -8.58 -0.08
N PRO A 26 -10.02 -7.27 0.19
CA PRO A 26 -8.84 -6.76 0.87
C PRO A 26 -8.90 -7.14 2.36
N VAL A 27 -7.74 -7.39 2.95
CA VAL A 27 -7.55 -7.62 4.39
C VAL A 27 -6.50 -6.66 4.90
N VAL A 28 -6.85 -5.89 5.93
CA VAL A 28 -5.95 -4.94 6.58
C VAL A 28 -5.55 -5.50 7.94
N TRP A 29 -4.25 -5.68 8.14
CA TRP A 29 -3.67 -6.25 9.35
C TRP A 29 -3.09 -5.14 10.22
N ASP A 30 -3.48 -5.07 11.49
CA ASP A 30 -2.83 -4.19 12.48
C ASP A 30 -1.60 -4.90 13.06
N ILE A 31 -0.43 -4.58 12.52
CA ILE A 31 0.85 -5.16 12.93
C ILE A 31 1.20 -4.76 14.37
N GLY A 32 0.77 -3.57 14.80
CA GLY A 32 1.00 -3.08 16.16
C GLY A 32 0.26 -3.91 17.20
N ILE A 33 -0.99 -4.27 16.93
CA ILE A 33 -1.78 -5.18 17.78
C ILE A 33 -1.15 -6.58 17.80
N ILE A 34 -0.79 -7.13 16.64
CA ILE A 34 -0.20 -8.47 16.56
C ILE A 34 1.11 -8.52 17.35
N ALA A 35 1.99 -7.54 17.16
CA ALA A 35 3.25 -7.42 17.90
C ALA A 35 3.04 -7.24 19.41
N SER A 36 1.94 -6.63 19.83
CA SER A 36 1.61 -6.40 21.24
C SER A 36 0.84 -7.56 21.90
N SER A 37 0.49 -8.61 21.16
CA SER A 37 -0.43 -9.66 21.62
C SER A 37 0.17 -10.63 22.64
N GLY A 38 1.50 -10.72 22.74
CA GLY A 38 2.19 -11.69 23.59
C GLY A 38 2.12 -13.13 23.12
N ARG A 39 1.53 -13.39 21.93
CA ARG A 39 1.41 -14.72 21.35
C ARG A 39 2.75 -15.21 20.79
N PRO A 40 3.15 -16.46 21.02
CA PRO A 40 4.43 -16.99 20.54
C PRO A 40 4.56 -16.97 19.02
N GLU A 41 3.45 -17.12 18.29
CA GLU A 41 3.38 -17.14 16.83
C GLU A 41 3.32 -15.74 16.19
N ALA A 42 3.28 -14.65 16.98
CA ALA A 42 3.09 -13.30 16.46
C ALA A 42 4.15 -12.89 15.43
N LEU A 43 5.41 -13.27 15.64
CA LEU A 43 6.50 -12.95 14.72
C LEU A 43 6.32 -13.64 13.36
N ASP A 44 6.02 -14.94 13.40
CA ASP A 44 5.81 -15.75 12.19
C ASP A 44 4.62 -15.20 11.39
N LEU A 45 3.53 -14.86 12.08
CA LEU A 45 2.36 -14.25 11.45
C LEU A 45 2.71 -12.91 10.78
N ILE A 46 3.47 -12.04 11.45
CA ILE A 46 3.90 -10.76 10.86
C ILE A 46 4.76 -10.98 9.61
N HIS A 47 5.70 -11.93 9.64
CA HIS A 47 6.50 -12.26 8.46
C HIS A 47 5.64 -12.78 7.31
N LYS A 48 4.68 -13.67 7.60
CA LYS A 48 3.73 -14.17 6.59
C LYS A 48 2.89 -13.04 5.99
N ILE A 49 2.41 -12.10 6.80
CA ILE A 49 1.63 -10.95 6.33
C ILE A 49 2.46 -10.05 5.42
N ILE A 50 3.69 -9.72 5.82
CA ILE A 50 4.60 -8.88 5.02
C ILE A 50 4.95 -9.59 3.71
N LEU A 51 5.26 -10.89 3.77
CA LEU A 51 5.54 -11.69 2.58
C LEU A 51 4.33 -11.71 1.64
N ALA A 52 3.14 -11.99 2.17
CA ALA A 52 1.89 -12.01 1.41
C ALA A 52 1.62 -10.67 0.73
N SER A 53 1.83 -9.57 1.46
CA SER A 53 1.63 -8.19 0.96
C SER A 53 2.56 -7.84 -0.22
N ALA A 54 3.63 -8.61 -0.44
CA ALA A 54 4.58 -8.43 -1.53
C ALA A 54 4.55 -9.59 -2.56
N SER A 55 3.65 -10.57 -2.39
CA SER A 55 3.52 -11.73 -3.27
C SER A 55 2.63 -11.40 -4.47
N ILE A 56 3.19 -10.70 -5.46
CA ILE A 56 2.47 -10.33 -6.69
C ILE A 56 2.07 -11.60 -7.45
N PRO A 57 0.77 -11.79 -7.78
CA PRO A 57 0.32 -12.95 -8.54
C PRO A 57 1.07 -13.11 -9.88
N ALA A 58 1.28 -14.36 -10.30
CA ALA A 58 2.08 -14.77 -11.47
C ALA A 58 3.60 -14.56 -11.35
N ALA A 59 4.09 -13.71 -10.44
CA ALA A 59 5.51 -13.59 -10.09
C ALA A 59 5.89 -14.45 -8.88
N PHE A 60 5.03 -14.50 -7.86
CA PHE A 60 5.27 -15.21 -6.61
C PHE A 60 4.11 -16.14 -6.23
N PRO A 61 4.38 -17.24 -5.50
CA PRO A 61 3.32 -18.06 -4.92
C PRO A 61 2.54 -17.30 -3.84
N PRO A 62 1.26 -17.64 -3.61
CA PRO A 62 0.50 -17.08 -2.50
C PRO A 62 1.06 -17.57 -1.16
N VAL A 63 0.76 -16.83 -0.10
CA VAL A 63 1.05 -17.22 1.28
C VAL A 63 -0.23 -17.71 1.93
N LEU A 64 -0.16 -18.90 2.55
CA LEU A 64 -1.26 -19.44 3.35
C LEU A 64 -1.15 -18.95 4.80
N ILE A 65 -2.22 -18.36 5.30
CA ILE A 65 -2.34 -17.92 6.69
C ILE A 65 -3.39 -18.78 7.38
N GLU A 66 -2.97 -19.52 8.40
CA GLU A 66 -3.85 -20.37 9.18
C GLU A 66 -4.81 -19.52 10.04
N VAL A 67 -6.10 -19.85 10.00
CA VAL A 67 -7.16 -19.21 10.80
C VAL A 67 -8.06 -20.26 11.44
N GLU A 68 -8.65 -19.91 12.59
CA GLU A 68 -9.63 -20.76 13.26
C GLU A 68 -11.03 -20.16 13.15
N ALA A 69 -12.01 -20.97 12.72
CA ALA A 69 -13.42 -20.62 12.72
C ALA A 69 -14.27 -21.82 13.14
N ASN A 70 -15.19 -21.61 14.09
CA ASN A 70 -16.09 -22.65 14.60
C ASN A 70 -15.36 -23.93 15.08
N GLY A 71 -14.20 -23.77 15.73
CA GLY A 71 -13.38 -24.88 16.23
C GLY A 71 -12.70 -25.71 15.13
N LYS A 72 -12.59 -25.19 13.91
CA LYS A 72 -11.86 -25.80 12.79
C LYS A 72 -10.80 -24.85 12.27
N THR A 73 -9.69 -25.43 11.87
CA THR A 73 -8.57 -24.74 11.24
C THR A 73 -8.76 -24.68 9.73
N TYR A 74 -8.46 -23.54 9.13
CA TYR A 74 -8.52 -23.28 7.69
C TYR A 74 -7.28 -22.51 7.25
N ASP A 75 -6.95 -22.60 5.96
CA ASP A 75 -5.93 -21.76 5.34
C ASP A 75 -6.60 -20.66 4.53
N GLU A 76 -6.32 -19.40 4.85
CA GLU A 76 -6.64 -18.27 3.97
C GLU A 76 -5.51 -18.04 2.97
N MET A 77 -5.84 -17.96 1.68
CA MET A 77 -4.87 -17.69 0.63
C MET A 77 -4.68 -16.19 0.43
N HIS A 78 -3.49 -15.68 0.75
CA HIS A 78 -3.15 -14.26 0.63
C HIS A 78 -2.09 -13.97 -0.43
N VAL A 79 -2.32 -12.88 -1.17
CA VAL A 79 -1.40 -12.31 -2.17
C VAL A 79 -1.26 -10.81 -1.97
N ASP A 80 -0.46 -10.18 -2.82
CA ASP A 80 -0.18 -8.74 -2.83
C ASP A 80 -1.47 -7.90 -2.67
N GLY A 81 -1.41 -6.92 -1.77
CA GLY A 81 -2.53 -6.03 -1.46
C GLY A 81 -2.96 -5.17 -2.65
N GLY A 82 -2.00 -4.79 -3.50
CA GLY A 82 -2.20 -4.02 -4.72
C GLY A 82 -3.10 -4.69 -5.75
N THR A 83 -3.32 -6.01 -5.66
CA THR A 83 -4.30 -6.74 -6.46
C THR A 83 -5.72 -6.17 -6.30
N ILE A 84 -6.06 -5.61 -5.13
CA ILE A 84 -7.37 -4.97 -4.85
C ILE A 84 -7.23 -3.50 -4.43
N SER A 85 -6.20 -3.13 -3.68
CA SER A 85 -5.94 -1.74 -3.28
C SER A 85 -4.45 -1.50 -3.08
N GLN A 86 -3.88 -0.57 -3.85
CA GLN A 86 -2.47 -0.19 -3.71
C GLN A 86 -2.23 0.75 -2.54
N VAL A 87 -3.19 1.63 -2.23
CA VAL A 87 -3.07 2.60 -1.14
C VAL A 87 -4.40 2.72 -0.41
N PHE A 88 -4.35 2.66 0.92
CA PHE A 88 -5.48 2.92 1.80
C PHE A 88 -5.06 3.88 2.91
N LEU A 89 -6.01 4.66 3.42
CA LEU A 89 -5.79 5.58 4.53
C LEU A 89 -6.76 5.29 5.68
N TYR A 90 -8.05 5.41 5.41
CA TYR A 90 -9.12 5.01 6.32
C TYR A 90 -10.37 4.65 5.52
N PRO A 91 -11.34 3.91 6.12
CA PRO A 91 -12.58 3.58 5.43
C PRO A 91 -13.34 4.85 5.04
N THR A 92 -13.73 5.01 3.77
CA THR A 92 -14.47 6.17 3.26
C THR A 92 -15.74 6.48 4.05
N GLY A 93 -16.40 5.48 4.63
CA GLY A 93 -17.58 5.66 5.50
C GLY A 93 -17.29 6.35 6.85
N LEU A 94 -16.03 6.43 7.27
CA LEU A 94 -15.61 7.07 8.51
C LEU A 94 -15.46 8.58 8.31
N ARG A 95 -16.25 9.37 9.06
CA ARG A 95 -16.25 10.84 9.00
C ARG A 95 -15.20 11.41 9.96
N TRP A 96 -13.94 11.49 9.53
CA TRP A 96 -12.85 11.93 10.41
C TRP A 96 -13.04 13.32 10.97
N LYS A 97 -13.58 14.26 10.19
CA LYS A 97 -13.85 15.60 10.69
C LYS A 97 -14.76 15.59 11.91
N GLN A 98 -15.79 14.74 11.92
CA GLN A 98 -16.70 14.62 13.06
C GLN A 98 -16.02 14.02 14.29
N ILE A 99 -15.13 13.05 14.08
CA ILE A 99 -14.34 12.42 15.14
C ILE A 99 -13.40 13.45 15.77
N LEU A 100 -12.62 14.16 14.96
CA LEU A 100 -11.65 15.14 15.45
C LEU A 100 -12.33 16.28 16.22
N THR A 101 -13.46 16.79 15.71
CA THR A 101 -14.26 17.79 16.43
C THR A 101 -14.80 17.26 17.75
N LYS A 102 -15.32 16.02 17.78
CA LYS A 102 -15.93 15.43 18.99
C LYS A 102 -14.91 15.15 20.09
N PHE A 103 -13.68 14.77 19.72
CA PHE A 103 -12.60 14.48 20.66
C PHE A 103 -11.66 15.67 20.88
N GLU A 104 -12.00 16.86 20.34
CA GLU A 104 -11.22 18.09 20.48
C GLU A 104 -9.73 17.90 20.14
N VAL A 105 -9.45 17.09 19.12
CA VAL A 105 -8.07 16.75 18.74
C VAL A 105 -7.39 17.99 18.17
N PRO A 106 -6.25 18.43 18.73
CA PRO A 106 -5.58 19.65 18.27
C PRO A 106 -4.90 19.45 16.92
N GLY A 107 -4.90 20.50 16.10
CA GLY A 107 -4.18 20.56 14.83
C GLY A 107 -4.99 20.08 13.61
N LYS A 108 -4.43 20.32 12.43
CA LYS A 108 -4.99 19.84 11.16
C LYS A 108 -4.27 18.54 10.77
N PRO A 109 -4.97 17.41 10.60
CA PRO A 109 -4.35 16.17 10.15
C PRO A 109 -3.77 16.36 8.74
N LYS A 110 -2.70 15.62 8.45
CA LYS A 110 -2.06 15.57 7.14
C LYS A 110 -2.04 14.13 6.65
N ALA A 111 -2.32 13.94 5.37
CA ALA A 111 -2.14 12.67 4.68
C ALA A 111 -0.94 12.80 3.74
N TYR A 112 0.01 11.88 3.87
CA TYR A 112 1.14 11.75 2.97
C TYR A 112 1.00 10.43 2.22
N VAL A 113 0.88 10.51 0.90
CA VAL A 113 0.72 9.36 0.00
C VAL A 113 1.96 9.27 -0.86
N VAL A 114 2.68 8.16 -0.76
CA VAL A 114 3.88 7.89 -1.58
C VAL A 114 3.56 6.71 -2.50
N ARG A 115 3.64 6.96 -3.80
CA ARG A 115 3.38 5.95 -4.84
C ARG A 115 4.64 5.73 -5.66
N ASN A 116 5.27 4.58 -5.49
CA ASN A 116 6.47 4.21 -6.25
C ASN A 116 6.13 3.68 -7.65
N SER A 117 5.46 4.47 -8.48
CA SER A 117 5.08 4.10 -9.84
C SER A 117 4.79 5.34 -10.70
N PHE A 118 5.10 5.26 -11.99
CA PHE A 118 4.63 6.20 -13.00
C PHE A 118 3.10 6.17 -13.13
N LEU A 119 2.48 7.30 -13.47
CA LEU A 119 1.02 7.40 -13.62
C LEU A 119 0.59 7.09 -15.06
N GLU A 120 1.37 7.54 -16.03
CA GLU A 120 1.20 7.19 -17.44
C GLU A 120 1.59 5.73 -17.72
N PRO A 121 0.92 5.04 -18.66
CA PRO A 121 1.34 3.72 -19.12
C PRO A 121 2.64 3.82 -19.93
N ASP A 122 3.65 3.01 -19.59
CA ASP A 122 4.78 2.79 -20.50
C ASP A 122 4.35 1.83 -21.62
N TRP A 123 4.68 2.17 -22.86
CA TRP A 123 4.38 1.30 -23.99
C TRP A 123 5.42 0.19 -24.05
N GLU A 124 4.96 -1.07 -24.06
CA GLU A 124 5.82 -2.24 -24.22
C GLU A 124 5.21 -3.25 -25.21
N THR A 125 6.08 -3.96 -25.94
CA THR A 125 5.66 -5.03 -26.85
C THR A 125 5.59 -6.36 -26.10
N VAL A 126 4.38 -6.86 -25.92
CA VAL A 126 4.12 -8.10 -25.19
C VAL A 126 4.24 -9.32 -26.09
N LYS A 127 4.95 -10.36 -25.63
CA LYS A 127 4.97 -11.65 -26.31
C LYS A 127 3.56 -12.26 -26.29
N PRO A 128 3.01 -12.72 -27.43
CA PRO A 128 1.64 -13.27 -27.51
C PRO A 128 1.58 -14.68 -26.91
N LYS A 129 1.75 -14.78 -25.58
CA LYS A 129 1.72 -15.99 -24.77
C LYS A 129 0.89 -15.76 -23.52
N ILE A 130 0.23 -16.80 -23.04
CA ILE A 130 -0.74 -16.72 -21.93
C ILE A 130 -0.13 -16.09 -20.67
N LEU A 131 1.01 -16.59 -20.18
CA LEU A 131 1.63 -16.09 -18.95
C LEU A 131 2.08 -14.62 -19.06
N PRO A 132 2.83 -14.18 -20.10
CA PRO A 132 3.14 -12.76 -20.30
C PRO A 132 1.92 -11.85 -20.39
N ILE A 133 0.86 -12.27 -21.09
CA ILE A 133 -0.39 -11.51 -21.20
C ILE A 133 -1.06 -11.36 -19.82
N ALA A 134 -1.11 -12.45 -19.03
CA ALA A 134 -1.70 -12.43 -17.70
C ALA A 134 -0.94 -11.48 -16.76
N GLY A 135 0.40 -11.54 -16.75
CA GLY A 135 1.24 -10.65 -15.93
C GLY A 135 1.01 -9.17 -16.24
N ILE A 136 1.05 -8.78 -17.51
CA ILE A 136 0.84 -7.38 -17.92
C ILE A 136 -0.59 -6.90 -17.68
N SER A 137 -1.58 -7.80 -17.81
CA SER A 137 -2.97 -7.49 -17.47
C SER A 137 -3.12 -7.20 -15.98
N ILE A 138 -2.52 -8.02 -15.12
CA ILE A 138 -2.51 -7.83 -13.67
C ILE A 138 -1.79 -6.53 -13.32
N ASN A 139 -0.59 -6.27 -13.84
CA ASN A 139 0.15 -5.04 -13.62
C ASN A 139 -0.63 -3.80 -14.05
N SER A 140 -1.35 -3.88 -15.16
CA SER A 140 -2.20 -2.78 -15.66
C SER A 140 -3.40 -2.52 -14.74
N LEU A 141 -4.04 -3.57 -14.23
CA LEU A 141 -5.13 -3.45 -13.25
C LEU A 141 -4.62 -2.85 -11.93
N ILE A 142 -3.49 -3.34 -11.42
CA ILE A 142 -2.83 -2.83 -10.21
C ILE A 142 -2.52 -1.33 -10.36
N ARG A 143 -1.92 -0.92 -11.49
CA ARG A 143 -1.60 0.50 -11.77
C ARG A 143 -2.87 1.36 -11.76
N THR A 144 -3.90 0.94 -12.51
CA THR A 144 -5.15 1.69 -12.66
C THR A 144 -5.90 1.79 -11.33
N GLN A 145 -5.89 0.72 -10.53
CA GLN A 145 -6.46 0.73 -9.18
C GLN A 145 -5.76 1.74 -8.27
N GLY A 146 -4.43 1.84 -8.34
CA GLY A 146 -3.67 2.83 -7.57
C GLY A 146 -4.05 4.28 -7.88
N ILE A 147 -4.40 4.59 -9.14
CA ILE A 147 -4.92 5.91 -9.52
C ILE A 147 -6.28 6.14 -8.85
N GLY A 148 -7.20 5.16 -8.91
CA GLY A 148 -8.50 5.26 -8.25
C GLY A 148 -8.40 5.45 -6.74
N ASP A 149 -7.50 4.71 -6.08
CA ASP A 149 -7.22 4.84 -4.65
C ASP A 149 -6.74 6.25 -4.27
N MET A 150 -5.84 6.83 -5.07
CA MET A 150 -5.32 8.19 -4.89
C MET A 150 -6.42 9.24 -5.00
N TYR A 151 -7.27 9.15 -6.03
CA TYR A 151 -8.42 10.06 -6.19
C TYR A 151 -9.40 9.94 -5.02
N ARG A 152 -9.69 8.71 -4.57
CA ARG A 152 -10.54 8.47 -3.40
C ARG A 152 -9.97 9.11 -2.14
N ILE A 153 -8.69 8.89 -1.85
CA ILE A 153 -8.02 9.47 -0.67
C ILE A 153 -8.02 10.99 -0.73
N TYR A 154 -7.78 11.57 -1.90
CA TYR A 154 -7.83 13.02 -2.09
C TYR A 154 -9.24 13.57 -1.77
N LEU A 155 -10.29 12.97 -2.31
CA LEU A 155 -11.68 13.39 -2.05
C LEU A 155 -12.06 13.24 -0.56
N ASP A 156 -11.63 12.15 0.07
CA ASP A 156 -11.82 11.93 1.51
C ASP A 156 -11.08 13.00 2.33
N CYS A 157 -9.85 13.38 1.93
CA CYS A 157 -9.10 14.47 2.55
C CYS A 157 -9.80 15.82 2.39
N GLN A 158 -10.31 16.15 1.20
CA GLN A 158 -11.06 17.38 0.96
C GLN A 158 -12.31 17.46 1.84
N ARG A 159 -13.08 16.36 1.88
CA ARG A 159 -14.28 16.24 2.71
C ARG A 159 -13.98 16.46 4.20
N ASP A 160 -12.92 15.84 4.70
CA ASP A 160 -12.58 15.86 6.12
C ASP A 160 -11.64 17.00 6.54
N GLY A 161 -11.22 17.85 5.58
CA GLY A 161 -10.30 18.96 5.84
C GLY A 161 -8.89 18.51 6.21
N ILE A 162 -8.43 17.40 5.65
CA ILE A 162 -7.08 16.85 5.82
C ILE A 162 -6.16 17.45 4.75
N ASP A 163 -4.96 17.87 5.13
CA ASP A 163 -3.95 18.36 4.18
C ASP A 163 -3.37 17.18 3.38
N PHE A 164 -3.75 17.08 2.11
CA PHE A 164 -3.28 16.04 1.20
C PHE A 164 -1.89 16.37 0.65
N ASN A 165 -1.02 15.37 0.59
CA ASN A 165 0.34 15.46 0.09
C ASN A 165 0.65 14.19 -0.69
N LEU A 166 0.95 14.32 -1.98
CA LEU A 166 1.24 13.20 -2.86
C LEU A 166 2.67 13.27 -3.39
N ALA A 167 3.32 12.11 -3.44
CA ALA A 167 4.61 11.87 -4.08
C ALA A 167 4.48 10.68 -5.04
N TYR A 168 4.94 10.84 -6.26
CA TYR A 168 5.06 9.76 -7.25
C TYR A 168 6.33 9.95 -8.08
N ILE A 169 6.67 8.97 -8.92
CA ILE A 169 7.87 9.04 -9.78
C ILE A 169 7.68 10.17 -10.80
N PRO A 170 8.53 11.21 -10.79
CA PRO A 170 8.47 12.31 -11.75
C PRO A 170 8.56 11.82 -13.21
N GLU A 171 7.90 12.53 -14.12
CA GLU A 171 7.88 12.17 -15.55
C GLU A 171 9.25 12.30 -16.23
N ASP A 172 10.14 13.13 -15.68
CA ASP A 172 11.50 13.34 -16.16
C ASP A 172 12.49 12.27 -15.65
N PHE A 173 12.04 11.29 -14.87
CA PHE A 173 12.86 10.13 -14.50
C PHE A 173 12.90 9.12 -15.66
N ASP A 174 14.01 9.15 -16.41
CA ASP A 174 14.19 8.43 -17.69
C ASP A 174 14.91 7.08 -17.58
N VAL A 175 15.29 6.67 -16.36
CA VAL A 175 15.95 5.39 -16.12
C VAL A 175 14.94 4.27 -16.31
N ARG A 176 15.30 3.24 -17.09
CA ARG A 176 14.50 2.02 -17.27
C ARG A 176 15.20 0.84 -16.62
N PRO A 177 14.48 -0.05 -15.92
CA PRO A 177 15.06 -1.27 -15.38
C PRO A 177 15.41 -2.25 -16.51
N GLU A 178 16.52 -2.97 -16.39
CA GLU A 178 16.90 -4.03 -17.33
C GLU A 178 16.27 -5.39 -16.98
N GLU A 179 15.91 -5.57 -15.70
CA GLU A 179 15.30 -6.77 -15.15
C GLU A 179 14.29 -6.46 -14.05
N GLU A 180 13.46 -7.46 -13.70
CA GLU A 180 12.60 -7.33 -12.52
C GLU A 180 13.45 -7.18 -11.26
N PHE A 181 13.13 -6.19 -10.43
CA PHE A 181 13.90 -5.85 -9.22
C PHE A 181 15.36 -5.44 -9.49
N ASP A 182 15.62 -4.80 -10.64
CA ASP A 182 16.94 -4.25 -10.99
C ASP A 182 17.50 -3.34 -9.87
N PRO A 183 18.61 -3.73 -9.19
CA PRO A 183 19.14 -3.00 -8.06
C PRO A 183 19.73 -1.64 -8.46
N VAL A 184 20.21 -1.47 -9.69
CA VAL A 184 20.75 -0.20 -10.20
C VAL A 184 19.61 0.79 -10.39
N TYR A 185 18.53 0.37 -11.04
CA TYR A 185 17.31 1.16 -11.18
C TYR A 185 16.73 1.54 -9.80
N MET A 186 16.58 0.56 -8.90
CA MET A 186 16.03 0.79 -7.57
C MET A 186 16.88 1.75 -6.73
N SER A 187 18.21 1.66 -6.82
CA SER A 187 19.12 2.57 -6.11
C SER A 187 18.99 4.01 -6.63
N LYS A 188 18.94 4.20 -7.96
CA LYS A 188 18.72 5.53 -8.55
C LYS A 188 17.37 6.13 -8.15
N LEU A 189 16.33 5.30 -8.09
CA LEU A 189 14.99 5.73 -7.68
C LEU A 189 14.93 6.10 -6.19
N PHE A 190 15.65 5.34 -5.35
CA PHE A 190 15.83 5.69 -3.94
C PHE A 190 16.55 7.04 -3.78
N ASP A 191 17.66 7.23 -4.50
CA ASP A 191 18.44 8.47 -4.45
C ASP A 191 17.60 9.68 -4.90
N LEU A 192 16.77 9.51 -5.94
CA LEU A 192 15.82 10.54 -6.38
C LEU A 192 14.88 10.94 -5.24
N GLY A 193 14.19 9.97 -4.63
CA GLY A 193 13.26 10.23 -3.53
C GLY A 193 13.94 10.87 -2.31
N TYR A 194 15.15 10.40 -1.97
CA TYR A 194 15.94 10.95 -0.88
C TYR A 194 16.33 12.41 -1.13
N ASN A 195 16.85 12.73 -2.32
CA ASN A 195 17.25 14.09 -2.68
C ASN A 195 16.06 15.05 -2.70
N LEU A 196 14.92 14.64 -3.29
CA LEU A 196 13.69 15.44 -3.27
C LEU A 196 13.22 15.71 -1.83
N ALA A 197 13.26 14.69 -0.96
CA ALA A 197 12.81 14.81 0.43
C ALA A 197 13.72 15.70 1.27
N LYS A 198 15.03 15.62 1.07
CA LYS A 198 16.03 16.42 1.78
C LYS A 198 15.81 17.92 1.58
N ASP A 199 15.32 18.33 0.41
CA ASP A 199 15.09 19.73 0.05
C ASP A 199 13.64 20.19 0.32
N GLY A 200 12.84 19.37 1.01
CA GLY A 200 11.49 19.71 1.48
C GLY A 200 10.33 19.00 0.75
N TYR A 201 10.64 18.19 -0.28
CA TYR A 201 9.75 17.52 -1.24
C TYR A 201 8.64 18.41 -1.83
N PRO A 202 8.54 18.55 -3.17
CA PRO A 202 7.42 19.25 -3.80
C PRO A 202 6.15 18.39 -3.75
N TRP A 203 5.48 18.35 -2.60
CA TRP A 203 4.28 17.54 -2.42
C TRP A 203 3.12 18.04 -3.29
N GLU A 204 2.63 17.16 -4.15
CA GLU A 204 1.45 17.45 -4.97
C GLU A 204 0.20 17.53 -4.10
N LYS A 205 -0.59 18.59 -4.33
CA LYS A 205 -1.79 18.89 -3.52
C LYS A 205 -3.08 18.35 -4.11
N ALA A 206 -3.02 17.81 -5.32
CA ALA A 206 -4.10 17.10 -5.97
C ALA A 206 -3.54 15.94 -6.81
N PRO A 207 -4.34 14.90 -7.10
CA PRO A 207 -4.04 13.94 -8.15
C PRO A 207 -3.90 14.65 -9.51
N PRO A 208 -2.94 14.28 -10.37
CA PRO A 208 -2.83 14.89 -11.69
C PRO A 208 -4.10 14.65 -12.52
N GLY A 209 -4.50 15.67 -13.28
CA GLY A 209 -5.76 15.73 -14.01
C GLY A 209 -6.96 16.27 -13.21
N PHE A 210 -6.77 16.63 -11.93
CA PHE A 210 -7.82 17.24 -11.09
C PHE A 210 -7.75 18.78 -11.01
N GLU A 211 -6.73 19.41 -11.61
CA GLU A 211 -6.54 20.88 -11.62
C GLU A 211 -7.64 21.65 -12.34
#